data_AF-A0A8H9G223-F1
#
_entry.id   AF-A0A8H9G223-F1
#
_cell.length_a   1.000
_cell.length_b   1.000
_cell.length_c   1.000
_cell.angle_alpha   90.00
_cell.angle_beta   90.00
_cell.angle_gamma   90.00
#
_symmetry.space_group_name_H-M   'P 1'
#
loop_
_entity.id
_entity.type
_entity.pdbx_description
1 polymer ?
#
loop_
_entity_poly.entity_id
_entity_poly.type
_entity_poly.pdbx_seq_one_letter_code
_entity_poly.pdbx_strand_id
1 'polypeptide(L)' 'MNAMKNSVQLLGRLGHEPEIKISSNGNPYCFIRLVTNEYVVKKNGETYEKSQWHRIAVWGNLTKQL' A
#
# COMPACT_ATOMS: atom_id res chain seq x y z
N MET A 1 -9.32 21.41 21.53
CA MET A 1 -8.45 20.23 21.40
C MET A 1 -8.53 19.78 19.95
N ASN A 2 -7.49 20.00 19.14
CA ASN A 2 -7.49 19.57 17.74
C ASN A 2 -7.18 18.08 17.70
N ALA A 3 -8.18 17.25 17.39
CA ALA A 3 -7.97 15.83 17.15
C ALA A 3 -7.55 15.65 15.69
N MET A 4 -6.24 15.53 15.45
CA MET A 4 -5.72 15.20 14.12
C MET A 4 -6.20 13.79 13.74
N LYS A 5 -6.86 13.68 12.59
CA LYS A 5 -7.28 12.40 12.01
C LYS A 5 -6.41 12.08 10.80
N ASN A 6 -5.87 10.87 10.76
CA ASN A 6 -5.15 10.33 9.61
C ASN A 6 -5.76 8.96 9.28
N SER A 7 -6.31 8.82 8.09
CA SER A 7 -6.88 7.59 7.57
C SER A 7 -6.58 7.49 6.08
N VAL A 8 -6.26 6.28 5.62
CA VAL A 8 -5.92 5.99 4.23
C VAL A 8 -6.68 4.72 3.81
N GLN A 9 -7.35 4.78 2.66
CA GLN A 9 -7.98 3.64 2.02
C GLN A 9 -7.39 3.48 0.62
N LEU A 10 -6.86 2.30 0.31
CA LEU A 10 -6.27 1.98 -0.99
C LEU A 10 -6.92 0.73 -1.56
N LEU A 11 -7.20 0.75 -2.86
CA LEU A 11 -7.65 -0.41 -3.63
C LEU A 11 -6.72 -0.56 -4.83
N GLY A 12 -6.12 -1.73 -5.00
CA GLY A 12 -5.12 -1.95 -6.03
C GLY A 12 -4.73 -3.41 -6.16
N ARG A 13 -3.66 -3.66 -6.90
CA ARG A 13 -3.14 -5.00 -7.17
C ARG A 13 -1.83 -5.24 -6.41
N LEU A 14 -1.61 -6.47 -5.95
CA LEU A 14 -0.33 -6.87 -5.37
C LEU A 14 0.76 -6.86 -6.45
N GLY A 15 1.86 -6.16 -6.17
CA GLY A 15 3.02 -6.11 -7.06
C GLY A 15 3.96 -7.32 -6.90
N HIS A 16 3.86 -8.03 -5.77
CA HIS A 16 4.58 -9.26 -5.48
C HIS A 16 3.90 -9.98 -4.30
N GLU A 17 4.22 -11.26 -4.12
CA GLU A 17 3.82 -12.03 -2.95
C GLU A 17 4.45 -11.45 -1.67
N PRO A 18 3.65 -11.15 -0.62
CA PRO A 18 4.17 -10.64 0.63
C PRO A 18 4.96 -11.71 1.40
N GLU A 19 6.13 -11.34 1.94
CA GLU A 19 6.96 -12.25 2.74
C GLU A 19 6.94 -11.81 4.22
N ILE A 20 6.56 -12.71 5.12
CA ILE A 20 6.55 -12.46 6.57
C ILE A 20 7.96 -12.65 7.14
N LYS A 21 8.45 -11.65 7.86
CA LYS A 21 9.76 -11.63 8.52
C LYS A 21 9.61 -11.39 10.00
N ILE A 22 10.59 -11.82 10.77
CA ILE A 22 10.66 -11.60 12.22
C ILE A 22 11.68 -10.49 12.47
N SER A 23 11.26 -9.43 13.14
CA SER A 23 12.15 -8.33 13.54
C SER A 23 13.08 -8.77 14.67
N SER A 24 14.16 -8.03 14.90
CA SER A 24 15.13 -8.30 15.99
C SER A 24 14.50 -8.33 17.38
N ASN A 25 13.33 -7.70 17.55
CA ASN A 25 12.55 -7.72 18.78
C ASN A 25 11.50 -8.86 18.84
N GLY A 26 11.54 -9.81 17.90
CA GLY A 26 10.63 -10.97 17.84
C GLY A 26 9.28 -10.70 17.18
N ASN A 27 8.97 -9.46 16.80
CA ASN A 27 7.67 -9.14 16.21
C ASN A 27 7.62 -9.49 14.72
N PRO A 28 6.57 -10.20 14.25
CA PRO A 28 6.40 -10.44 12.83
C PRO A 28 6.02 -9.14 12.11
N TYR A 29 6.56 -8.98 10.91
CA TYR A 29 6.26 -7.87 10.03
C TYR A 29 6.32 -8.30 8.57
N CYS A 30 5.64 -7.56 7.70
CA CYS A 30 5.65 -7.79 6.26
C CYS A 30 5.54 -6.46 5.52
N PHE A 31 6.03 -6.41 4.29
CA PHE A 31 5.79 -5.29 3.38
C PHE A 31 4.90 -5.72 2.22
N ILE A 32 3.72 -5.12 2.13
CA ILE A 32 2.85 -5.25 0.97
C ILE A 32 3.24 -4.17 -0.05
N ARG A 33 3.46 -4.55 -1.30
CA ARG A 33 3.57 -3.60 -2.41
C ARG A 33 2.27 -3.61 -3.19
N LEU A 34 1.60 -2.46 -3.23
CA LEU A 34 0.31 -2.28 -3.90
C LEU A 34 0.46 -1.30 -5.05
N VAL A 35 -0.03 -1.68 -6.23
CA VAL A 35 -0.14 -0.79 -7.38
C VAL A 35 -1.56 -0.28 -7.48
N THR A 36 -1.73 1.03 -7.52
CA THR A 36 -3.00 1.68 -7.87
C THR A 36 -2.85 2.37 -9.23
N ASN A 37 -3.93 2.44 -9.99
CA ASN A 37 -3.96 3.01 -11.33
C ASN A 37 -4.93 4.19 -11.34
N GLU A 38 -4.51 5.30 -11.93
CA GLU A 38 -5.34 6.48 -12.14
C GLU A 38 -5.37 6.82 -13.63
N TYR A 39 -6.56 7.04 -14.19
CA TYR A 39 -6.69 7.52 -15.56
C TYR A 39 -6.67 9.04 -15.56
N VAL A 40 -5.68 9.61 -16.25
CA VAL A 40 -5.49 11.05 -16.32
C VAL A 40 -5.71 11.52 -17.76
N VAL A 41 -6.56 12.53 -17.92
CA VAL A 41 -6.79 13.20 -19.21
C VAL A 41 -5.80 14.37 -19.34
N LYS A 42 -5.00 14.36 -20.41
CA LYS A 42 -4.10 15.46 -20.76
C LYS A 42 -4.87 16.61 -21.40
N LYS A 43 -4.27 17.80 -21.43
CA LYS A 43 -4.84 19.00 -22.07
C LYS A 43 -5.12 18.83 -23.57
N ASN A 44 -4.43 17.91 -24.24
CA ASN A 44 -4.63 17.57 -25.65
C ASN A 44 -5.76 16.54 -25.89
N GLY A 45 -6.46 16.10 -24.84
CA GLY A 45 -7.55 15.11 -24.92
C GLY A 45 -7.12 13.65 -24.85
N GLU A 46 -5.82 13.35 -24.79
CA GLU A 46 -5.33 11.98 -24.62
C GLU A 46 -5.50 11.50 -23.17
N THR A 47 -6.01 10.28 -22.99
CA THR A 47 -6.00 9.57 -21.71
C THR A 47 -4.71 8.78 -21.56
N TYR A 48 -4.06 8.86 -20.41
CA TYR A 48 -3.00 7.93 -20.04
C TYR A 48 -3.26 7.33 -18.66
N GLU A 49 -2.75 6.12 -18.47
CA GLU A 49 -2.79 5.43 -17.19
C GLU A 49 -1.54 5.78 -16.38
N LYS A 50 -1.74 6.24 -15.15
CA LYS A 50 -0.67 6.53 -14.20
C LYS A 50 -0.69 5.51 -13.08
N SER A 51 0.36 4.69 -13.01
CA SER A 51 0.54 3.70 -11.95
C SER A 51 1.26 4.33 -10.75
N GLN A 52 0.75 4.10 -9.55
CA GLN A 52 1.35 4.52 -8.29
C GLN A 52 1.69 3.29 -7.44
N TRP A 53 2.93 3.25 -6.96
CA TRP A 53 3.44 2.15 -6.14
C TRP A 53 3.44 2.54 -4.66
N HIS A 54 2.73 1.77 -3.86
CA HIS A 54 2.60 1.96 -2.42
C HIS A 54 3.33 0.83 -1.70
N ARG A 55 4.10 1.18 -0.67
CA ARG A 55 4.73 0.20 0.23
C ARG A 55 4.11 0.32 1.60
N ILE A 56 3.36 -0.71 2.00
CA ILE A 56 2.59 -0.74 3.24
C ILE A 56 3.30 -1.67 4.22
N ALA A 57 3.65 -1.14 5.39
CA ALA A 57 4.23 -1.93 6.48
C ALA A 57 3.11 -2.54 7.33
N VAL A 58 3.09 -3.86 7.42
CA VAL A 58 2.14 -4.60 8.26
C VAL A 58 2.90 -5.23 9.42
N TRP A 59 2.38 -5.09 10.63
CA TRP A 59 3.04 -5.50 11.86
C TRP A 59 2.14 -6.36 12.74
N GLY A 60 2.77 -7.20 13.56
CA GLY A 60 2.09 -7.94 14.63
C GLY A 60 1.07 -8.94 14.09
N ASN A 61 -0.05 -9.12 14.81
CA ASN A 61 -1.03 -10.16 14.48
C ASN A 61 -1.68 -9.99 13.09
N LEU A 62 -1.69 -8.78 12.53
CA LEU A 62 -2.25 -8.53 11.20
C LEU A 62 -1.47 -9.28 10.10
N THR A 63 -0.19 -9.60 10.33
CA THR A 63 0.58 -10.40 9.36
C THR A 63 0.07 -11.83 9.22
N LYS A 64 -0.66 -12.38 10.20
CA LYS A 64 -1.16 -13.76 10.17
C LYS A 64 -2.33 -13.97 9.19
N GLN A 65 -2.91 -12.88 8.68
CA GLN A 65 -4.03 -12.88 7.75
C GLN A 65 -3.59 -12.66 6.30
N LEU A 66 -2.29 -12.48 6.08
CA LEU A 66 -1.65 -12.38 4.77
C LEU A 66 -1.15 -13.76 4.35
#